data_AF-A0A7X9F724-F1
#
_entry.id   AF-A0A7X9F724-F1
#
_cell.length_a   1.000
_cell.length_b   1.000
_cell.length_c   1.000
_cell.angle_alpha   90.00
_cell.angle_beta   90.00
_cell.angle_gamma   90.00
#
_symmetry.space_group_name_H-M   'P 1'
#
loop_
_entity.id
_entity.type
_entity.pdbx_description
1 polymer ?
#
loop_
_entity_poly.entity_id
_entity_poly.type
_entity_poly.pdbx_seq_one_letter_code
_entity_poly.pdbx_strand_id
1 'polypeptide(L)'
;MQPKMGDIVKMWEDHAADPSNYPELDSIKDDNGDDVVEVNRPEEIEALIKAVSSMLTKTKYPMDGKRVVWVMNDRVYTSGTEYYTVEKDEWEASPYANVHTYNHDIFPANAALGVNGCTDCHSFKSDLFYGNITIYPFDGNAKPVRGLQYEILGSGGFMVWLSVFREQFLKAALYPLAVFLLLAFILSAVLNYNRKENLVRISKTLLAGLYLLIIAATAVVFLKPDVRSYVLPSRLVLDANHFLITVAALIAGAVVWVKLRNERRHATLMAKTQSALLILAVISGFLMIIKFDQIYSVVRIAYTVFDLAVVLSILISVLYLIINQYRAAGSGAE
;
A
#
# COMPACT_ATOMS: atom_id res chain seq x y z
N MET A 1 -21.63 44.68 -1.26
CA MET A 1 -22.69 43.66 -1.46
C MET A 1 -22.04 42.50 -2.20
N GLN A 2 -22.24 41.26 -1.75
CA GLN A 2 -21.81 40.05 -2.47
C GLN A 2 -23.07 39.32 -2.96
N PRO A 3 -23.02 38.65 -4.13
CA PRO A 3 -24.10 37.77 -4.57
C PRO A 3 -24.27 36.66 -3.54
N LYS A 4 -25.51 36.28 -3.23
CA LYS A 4 -25.79 35.19 -2.29
C LYS A 4 -26.01 33.91 -3.09
N MET A 5 -25.69 32.76 -2.49
CA MET A 5 -26.02 31.46 -3.08
C MET A 5 -27.52 31.32 -3.38
N GLY A 6 -28.37 31.91 -2.54
CA GLY A 6 -29.82 31.94 -2.78
C GLY A 6 -30.25 32.70 -4.05
N ASP A 7 -29.44 33.65 -4.55
CA ASP A 7 -29.75 34.35 -5.80
C ASP A 7 -29.55 33.43 -7.02
N ILE A 8 -28.54 32.53 -6.97
CA ILE A 8 -28.30 31.51 -7.99
C ILE A 8 -29.40 30.46 -7.96
N VAL A 9 -29.78 29.97 -6.78
CA VAL A 9 -30.88 29.00 -6.64
C VAL A 9 -32.18 29.59 -7.21
N LYS A 10 -32.49 30.84 -6.85
CA LYS A 10 -33.69 31.51 -7.35
C LYS A 10 -33.67 31.71 -8.88
N MET A 11 -32.51 31.98 -9.48
CA MET A 11 -32.38 32.07 -10.94
C MET A 11 -32.83 30.77 -11.63
N TRP A 12 -32.40 29.63 -11.10
CA TRP A 12 -32.80 28.31 -11.60
C TRP A 12 -34.30 28.03 -11.33
N GLU A 13 -34.83 28.40 -10.17
CA GLU A 13 -36.26 28.26 -9.86
C GLU A 13 -37.14 29.12 -10.80
N ASP A 14 -36.74 30.36 -11.06
CA ASP A 14 -37.43 31.28 -11.97
C ASP A 14 -37.48 30.72 -13.40
N HIS A 15 -36.38 30.11 -13.87
CA HIS A 15 -36.31 29.44 -15.18
C HIS A 15 -37.16 28.17 -15.22
N ALA A 16 -37.13 27.34 -14.17
CA ALA A 16 -37.95 26.13 -14.10
C ALA A 16 -39.46 26.44 -14.09
N ALA A 17 -39.85 27.57 -13.49
CA ALA A 17 -41.25 28.03 -13.50
C ALA A 17 -41.68 28.62 -14.85
N ASP A 18 -40.76 29.30 -15.54
CA ASP A 18 -40.98 29.92 -16.84
C ASP A 18 -39.66 29.98 -17.62
N PRO A 19 -39.45 29.10 -18.64
CA PRO A 19 -38.19 29.03 -19.39
C PRO A 19 -37.80 30.31 -20.12
N SER A 20 -38.74 31.25 -20.30
CA SER A 20 -38.40 32.58 -20.85
C SER A 20 -37.56 33.43 -19.89
N ASN A 21 -37.55 33.10 -18.59
CA ASN A 21 -36.57 33.62 -17.63
C ASN A 21 -35.26 32.83 -17.78
N TYR A 22 -34.18 33.53 -18.09
CA TYR A 22 -32.84 32.94 -18.26
C TYR A 22 -32.82 31.80 -19.30
N PRO A 23 -33.26 32.05 -20.55
CA PRO A 23 -33.40 31.02 -21.58
C PRO A 23 -32.09 30.34 -21.95
N GLU A 24 -30.94 30.95 -21.62
CA GLU A 24 -29.64 30.32 -21.82
C GLU A 24 -29.50 29.01 -21.02
N LEU A 25 -30.17 28.88 -19.87
CA LEU A 25 -30.11 27.67 -19.05
C LEU A 25 -30.68 26.43 -19.75
N ASP A 26 -31.50 26.59 -20.79
CA ASP A 26 -32.00 25.49 -21.60
C ASP A 26 -30.88 24.69 -22.30
N SER A 27 -29.70 25.28 -22.51
CA SER A 27 -28.58 24.56 -23.12
C SER A 27 -27.84 23.65 -22.15
N ILE A 28 -28.07 23.79 -20.84
CA ILE A 28 -27.42 23.01 -19.80
C ILE A 28 -28.24 21.75 -19.55
N LYS A 29 -27.63 20.58 -19.74
CA LYS A 29 -28.31 19.28 -19.65
C LYS A 29 -27.64 18.38 -18.63
N ASP A 30 -28.40 17.40 -18.16
CA ASP A 30 -27.85 16.25 -17.48
C ASP A 30 -27.21 15.35 -18.54
N ASP A 31 -25.89 15.32 -18.55
CA ASP A 31 -25.09 14.58 -19.52
C ASP A 31 -24.87 13.11 -19.11
N ASN A 32 -25.15 12.76 -17.84
CA ASN A 32 -24.79 11.46 -17.28
C ASN A 32 -26.02 10.60 -16.85
N GLY A 33 -27.19 11.22 -16.73
CA GLY A 33 -28.46 10.60 -16.37
C GLY A 33 -28.68 10.43 -14.87
N ASP A 34 -28.04 11.23 -14.01
CA ASP A 34 -28.20 11.19 -12.54
C ASP A 34 -29.17 12.25 -11.99
N ASP A 35 -29.93 12.90 -12.88
CA ASP A 35 -30.87 13.98 -12.60
C ASP A 35 -30.21 15.28 -12.09
N VAL A 36 -28.87 15.41 -12.22
CA VAL A 36 -28.12 16.62 -11.92
C VAL A 36 -27.55 17.20 -13.21
N VAL A 37 -27.80 18.48 -13.48
CA VAL A 37 -27.23 19.16 -14.65
C VAL A 37 -25.77 19.52 -14.43
N GLU A 38 -24.92 19.29 -15.43
CA GLU A 38 -23.50 19.65 -15.40
C GLU A 38 -23.16 20.85 -16.28
N VAL A 39 -22.12 21.57 -15.90
CA VAL A 39 -21.61 22.72 -16.66
C VAL A 39 -20.19 22.39 -17.10
N ASN A 40 -20.10 21.57 -18.14
CA ASN A 40 -18.89 20.87 -18.59
C ASN A 40 -18.58 21.05 -20.08
N ARG A 41 -19.55 21.46 -20.91
CA ARG A 41 -19.32 21.81 -22.32
C ARG A 41 -19.18 23.32 -22.56
N PRO A 42 -18.48 23.76 -23.62
CA PRO A 42 -18.32 25.18 -23.91
C PRO A 42 -19.62 25.98 -23.95
N GLU A 43 -20.65 25.44 -24.59
CA GLU A 43 -21.96 26.05 -24.72
C GLU A 43 -22.69 26.23 -23.38
N GLU A 44 -22.48 25.30 -22.44
CA GLU A 44 -23.09 25.33 -21.10
C GLU A 44 -22.38 26.30 -20.18
N ILE A 45 -21.05 26.33 -20.25
CA ILE A 45 -20.22 27.29 -19.54
C ILE A 45 -20.60 28.72 -19.97
N GLU A 46 -20.70 28.95 -21.28
CA GLU A 46 -21.13 30.23 -21.84
C GLU A 46 -22.54 30.60 -21.39
N ALA A 47 -23.47 29.63 -21.41
CA ALA A 47 -24.85 29.83 -20.97
C ALA A 47 -24.94 30.20 -19.49
N LEU A 48 -24.22 29.50 -18.61
CA LEU A 48 -24.21 29.81 -17.18
C LEU A 48 -23.64 31.20 -16.92
N ILE A 49 -22.52 31.56 -17.56
CA ILE A 49 -21.91 32.90 -17.44
C ILE A 49 -22.92 33.99 -17.86
N LYS A 50 -23.66 33.79 -18.95
CA LYS A 50 -24.70 34.72 -19.43
C LYS A 50 -25.89 34.82 -18.48
N ALA A 51 -26.44 33.69 -18.06
CA ALA A 51 -27.59 33.64 -17.16
C ALA A 51 -27.29 34.34 -15.83
N VAL A 52 -26.13 34.05 -15.23
CA VAL A 52 -25.70 34.70 -13.98
C VAL A 52 -25.44 36.19 -14.19
N SER A 53 -24.85 36.60 -15.31
CA SER A 53 -24.65 38.03 -15.64
C SER A 53 -25.98 38.78 -15.78
N SER A 54 -26.98 38.15 -16.41
CA SER A 54 -28.35 38.66 -16.52
C SER A 54 -29.01 38.79 -15.14
N MET A 55 -28.87 37.76 -14.30
CA MET A 55 -29.39 37.77 -12.93
C MET A 55 -28.80 38.91 -12.09
N LEU A 56 -27.47 39.09 -12.15
CA LEU A 56 -26.79 40.16 -11.42
C LEU A 56 -27.24 41.55 -11.87
N THR A 57 -27.48 41.74 -13.18
CA THR A 57 -28.05 42.98 -13.73
C THR A 57 -29.48 43.21 -13.22
N LYS A 58 -30.35 42.20 -13.28
CA LYS A 58 -31.75 42.26 -12.84
C LYS A 58 -31.86 42.59 -11.34
N THR A 59 -30.96 42.06 -10.52
CA THR A 59 -30.88 42.32 -9.07
C THR A 59 -30.13 43.61 -8.71
N LYS A 60 -29.67 44.38 -9.71
CA LYS A 60 -28.94 45.65 -9.54
C LYS A 60 -27.62 45.50 -8.78
N TYR A 61 -26.95 44.36 -8.94
CA TYR A 61 -25.61 44.16 -8.41
C TYR A 61 -24.61 45.09 -9.14
N PRO A 62 -23.68 45.76 -8.42
CA PRO A 62 -22.74 46.69 -9.05
C PRO A 62 -21.66 45.94 -9.83
N MET A 63 -21.89 45.80 -11.15
CA MET A 63 -21.02 45.10 -12.10
C MET A 63 -19.90 45.96 -12.70
N ASP A 64 -19.83 47.25 -12.37
CA ASP A 64 -18.76 48.12 -12.88
C ASP A 64 -17.37 47.58 -12.50
N GLY A 65 -16.50 47.45 -13.51
CA GLY A 65 -15.18 46.82 -13.38
C GLY A 65 -15.17 45.32 -13.05
N LYS A 66 -16.31 44.61 -13.12
CA LYS A 66 -16.43 43.19 -12.77
C LYS A 66 -17.00 42.36 -13.93
N ARG A 67 -16.70 41.08 -13.93
CA ARG A 67 -17.28 40.09 -14.85
C ARG A 67 -17.64 38.81 -14.11
N VAL A 68 -18.62 38.09 -14.64
CA VAL A 68 -18.87 36.70 -14.24
C VAL A 68 -17.84 35.80 -14.92
N VAL A 69 -17.37 34.81 -14.17
CA VAL A 69 -16.49 33.74 -14.65
C VAL A 69 -17.02 32.42 -14.12
N TRP A 70 -16.75 31.33 -14.84
CA TRP A 70 -16.95 29.98 -14.33
C TRP A 70 -15.62 29.42 -13.87
N VAL A 71 -15.58 28.89 -12.65
CA VAL A 71 -14.36 28.36 -12.06
C VAL A 71 -14.51 26.85 -11.90
N MET A 72 -13.61 26.10 -12.51
CA MET A 72 -13.57 24.65 -12.41
C MET A 72 -12.13 24.21 -12.11
N ASN A 73 -11.94 23.70 -10.88
CA ASN A 73 -10.65 23.33 -10.33
C ASN A 73 -9.63 24.49 -10.31
N ASP A 74 -8.73 24.56 -11.29
CA ASP A 74 -7.68 25.58 -11.47
C ASP A 74 -7.97 26.52 -12.64
N ARG A 75 -9.00 26.24 -13.45
CA ARG A 75 -9.37 27.00 -14.64
C ARG A 75 -10.41 28.06 -14.34
N VAL A 76 -10.15 29.29 -14.82
CA VAL A 76 -11.10 30.41 -14.82
C VAL A 76 -11.56 30.64 -16.25
N TYR A 77 -12.78 30.23 -16.54
CA TYR A 77 -13.42 30.42 -17.83
C TYR A 77 -14.00 31.83 -17.92
N THR A 78 -13.50 32.59 -18.89
CA THR A 78 -14.00 33.93 -19.24
C THR A 78 -15.10 33.87 -20.29
N SER A 79 -15.17 32.77 -21.05
CA SER A 79 -16.23 32.40 -21.97
C SER A 79 -16.34 30.87 -22.02
N GLY A 80 -17.24 30.35 -22.84
CA GLY A 80 -17.35 28.90 -23.07
C GLY A 80 -16.05 28.21 -23.49
N THR A 81 -15.17 28.92 -24.22
CA THR A 81 -13.95 28.33 -24.80
C THR A 81 -12.65 28.93 -24.28
N GLU A 82 -12.69 30.14 -23.72
CA GLU A 82 -11.50 30.84 -23.23
C GLU A 82 -11.38 30.69 -21.72
N TYR A 83 -10.21 30.25 -21.26
CA TYR A 83 -9.87 30.22 -19.85
C TYR A 83 -8.38 30.51 -19.64
N TYR A 84 -8.05 30.91 -18.42
CA TYR A 84 -6.67 30.90 -17.91
C TYR A 84 -6.60 30.04 -16.64
N THR A 85 -5.41 29.57 -16.31
CA THR A 85 -5.17 28.80 -15.09
C THR A 85 -4.65 29.71 -13.99
N VAL A 86 -5.09 29.49 -12.75
CA VAL A 86 -4.53 30.14 -11.58
C VAL A 86 -3.47 29.23 -10.99
N GLU A 87 -2.26 29.76 -10.84
CA GLU A 87 -1.16 29.04 -10.20
C GLU A 87 -1.49 28.76 -8.73
N LYS A 88 -1.01 27.62 -8.23
CA LYS A 88 -1.10 27.23 -6.83
C LYS A 88 0.24 26.69 -6.39
N ASP A 89 0.56 26.87 -5.11
CA ASP A 89 1.75 26.27 -4.54
C ASP A 89 1.59 24.74 -4.39
N GLU A 90 2.71 24.03 -4.21
CA GLU A 90 2.72 22.58 -4.03
C GLU A 90 1.91 22.14 -2.78
N TRP A 91 1.89 22.98 -1.74
CA TRP A 91 1.16 22.73 -0.49
C TRP A 91 -0.31 23.18 -0.54
N GLU A 92 -0.76 23.78 -1.65
CA GLU A 92 -2.14 24.21 -1.81
C GLU A 92 -2.97 23.13 -2.49
N ALA A 93 -4.08 22.72 -1.87
CA ALA A 93 -5.01 21.80 -2.48
C ALA A 93 -5.80 22.44 -3.64
N SER A 94 -6.03 23.76 -3.58
CA SER A 94 -6.67 24.54 -4.64
C SER A 94 -6.12 25.97 -4.67
N PRO A 95 -6.15 26.65 -5.83
CA PRO A 95 -5.74 28.06 -5.94
C PRO A 95 -6.73 29.04 -5.30
N TYR A 96 -7.91 28.58 -4.87
CA TYR A 96 -8.99 29.44 -4.35
C TYR A 96 -9.09 29.43 -2.84
N ALA A 97 -7.99 29.09 -2.16
CA ALA A 97 -7.94 28.70 -0.77
C ALA A 97 -8.80 27.47 -0.46
N ASN A 98 -8.38 26.71 0.53
CA ASN A 98 -9.04 25.48 0.90
C ASN A 98 -9.83 25.67 2.19
N VAL A 99 -11.14 25.44 2.14
CA VAL A 99 -11.99 25.31 3.33
C VAL A 99 -12.16 23.84 3.73
N HIS A 100 -11.12 23.02 3.56
CA HIS A 100 -11.01 21.82 4.37
C HIS A 100 -11.07 22.28 5.83
N THR A 101 -12.24 22.08 6.42
CA THR A 101 -12.31 22.01 7.86
C THR A 101 -11.36 20.87 8.19
N TYR A 102 -10.28 21.16 8.90
CA TYR A 102 -9.57 20.12 9.65
C TYR A 102 -10.56 19.62 10.72
N ASN A 103 -11.60 18.90 10.28
CA ASN A 103 -12.33 18.01 11.14
C ASN A 103 -11.29 16.96 11.45
N HIS A 104 -10.66 17.12 12.60
CA HIS A 104 -9.80 16.10 13.15
C HIS A 104 -10.67 14.87 13.25
N ASP A 105 -10.43 13.92 12.36
CA ASP A 105 -11.03 12.60 12.33
C ASP A 105 -10.52 11.85 13.58
N ILE A 106 -10.98 12.29 14.75
CA ILE A 106 -10.59 11.78 16.06
C ILE A 106 -11.34 10.48 16.25
N PHE A 107 -10.68 9.40 15.85
CA PHE A 107 -11.15 8.06 16.12
C PHE A 107 -10.58 7.56 17.47
N PRO A 108 -11.32 6.70 18.19
CA PRO A 108 -10.73 5.89 19.24
C PRO A 108 -9.51 5.15 18.69
N ALA A 109 -8.47 4.94 19.51
CA ALA A 109 -7.22 4.32 19.07
C ALA A 109 -7.41 2.99 18.31
N ASN A 110 -8.45 2.22 18.66
CA ASN A 110 -8.79 0.94 18.02
C ASN A 110 -9.45 1.06 16.64
N ALA A 111 -9.87 2.26 16.24
CA ALA A 111 -10.43 2.57 14.93
C ALA A 111 -9.47 3.42 14.08
N ALA A 112 -8.29 3.78 14.61
CA ALA A 112 -7.28 4.53 13.88
C ALA A 112 -6.63 3.66 12.80
N LEU A 113 -6.36 4.27 11.65
CA LEU A 113 -5.57 3.65 10.60
C LEU A 113 -4.19 3.23 11.13
N GLY A 114 -3.80 1.99 10.89
CA GLY A 114 -2.52 1.44 11.35
C GLY A 114 -2.61 0.64 12.66
N VAL A 115 -3.78 0.53 13.30
CA VAL A 115 -3.97 -0.29 14.50
C VAL A 115 -3.62 -1.77 14.27
N ASN A 116 -3.83 -2.31 13.06
CA ASN A 116 -3.45 -3.69 12.74
C ASN A 116 -2.03 -3.80 12.17
N GLY A 117 -1.28 -2.70 12.15
CA GLY A 117 0.10 -2.62 11.69
C GLY A 117 0.23 -2.10 10.27
N CYS A 118 1.41 -2.34 9.67
CA CYS A 118 1.78 -1.73 8.39
C CYS A 118 0.86 -2.09 7.22
N THR A 119 0.16 -3.23 7.26
CA THR A 119 -0.72 -3.67 6.15
C THR A 119 -2.03 -2.90 6.06
N ASP A 120 -2.42 -2.14 7.08
CA ASP A 120 -3.57 -1.22 6.98
C ASP A 120 -3.32 -0.16 5.90
N CYS A 121 -2.07 0.30 5.80
CA CYS A 121 -1.62 1.30 4.81
C CYS A 121 -0.99 0.63 3.58
N HIS A 122 -0.14 -0.38 3.79
CA HIS A 122 0.67 -1.03 2.77
C HIS A 122 0.03 -2.34 2.28
N SER A 123 -1.19 -2.25 1.77
CA SER A 123 -1.93 -3.36 1.17
C SER A 123 -2.41 -2.96 -0.22
N PHE A 124 -2.50 -3.92 -1.15
CA PHE A 124 -3.11 -3.72 -2.47
C PHE A 124 -4.61 -3.39 -2.40
N LYS A 125 -5.21 -3.53 -1.20
CA LYS A 125 -6.60 -3.15 -0.91
C LYS A 125 -6.72 -1.89 -0.05
N SER A 126 -5.60 -1.25 0.28
CA SER A 126 -5.60 -0.03 1.10
C SER A 126 -5.96 1.17 0.23
N ASP A 127 -6.97 1.91 0.66
CA ASP A 127 -7.36 3.16 0.01
C ASP A 127 -6.29 4.25 0.18
N LEU A 128 -5.40 4.16 1.18
CA LEU A 128 -4.37 5.17 1.41
C LEU A 128 -3.49 5.44 0.18
N PHE A 129 -3.14 4.39 -0.57
CA PHE A 129 -2.32 4.51 -1.78
C PHE A 129 -3.10 4.18 -3.05
N TYR A 130 -3.98 3.18 -3.00
CA TYR A 130 -4.72 2.69 -4.17
C TYR A 130 -6.16 3.21 -4.23
N GLY A 131 -6.54 4.11 -3.32
CA GLY A 131 -7.82 4.80 -3.35
C GLY A 131 -7.99 5.53 -4.67
N ASN A 132 -9.14 5.34 -5.30
CA ASN A 132 -9.50 5.97 -6.56
C ASN A 132 -10.19 7.30 -6.27
N ILE A 133 -9.42 8.39 -6.29
CA ILE A 133 -9.85 9.70 -5.85
C ILE A 133 -10.18 10.61 -7.04
N THR A 134 -11.16 11.49 -6.87
CA THR A 134 -11.54 12.48 -7.87
C THR A 134 -10.45 13.56 -7.97
N ILE A 135 -9.81 13.65 -9.12
CA ILE A 135 -8.82 14.69 -9.47
C ILE A 135 -9.53 15.90 -10.08
N TYR A 136 -10.57 15.64 -10.86
CA TYR A 136 -11.35 16.69 -11.52
C TYR A 136 -12.84 16.31 -11.45
N PRO A 137 -13.75 17.25 -11.12
CA PRO A 137 -15.16 16.95 -10.90
C PRO A 137 -15.82 16.20 -12.06
N PHE A 138 -15.55 16.62 -13.30
CA PHE A 138 -16.08 15.98 -14.50
C PHE A 138 -15.24 16.30 -15.76
N ASP A 139 -15.26 15.40 -16.72
CA ASP A 139 -14.76 15.61 -18.08
C ASP A 139 -15.86 16.15 -19.02
N GLY A 140 -15.57 16.25 -20.32
CA GLY A 140 -16.54 16.69 -21.32
C GLY A 140 -17.75 15.76 -21.53
N ASN A 141 -17.80 14.60 -20.86
CA ASN A 141 -18.93 13.67 -20.85
C ASN A 141 -19.56 13.56 -19.44
N ALA A 142 -19.35 14.57 -18.59
CA ALA A 142 -19.83 14.62 -17.22
C ALA A 142 -19.30 13.50 -16.31
N LYS A 143 -18.18 12.85 -16.67
CA LYS A 143 -17.61 11.78 -15.85
C LYS A 143 -16.48 12.30 -14.97
N PRO A 144 -16.45 11.97 -13.66
CA PRO A 144 -15.37 12.40 -12.80
C PRO A 144 -14.03 11.86 -13.29
N VAL A 145 -13.05 12.75 -13.42
CA VAL A 145 -11.68 12.35 -13.71
C VAL A 145 -11.09 11.85 -12.40
N ARG A 146 -10.70 10.57 -12.38
CA ARG A 146 -10.15 9.92 -11.20
C ARG A 146 -8.70 9.52 -11.41
N GLY A 147 -7.97 9.39 -10.32
CA GLY A 147 -6.64 8.79 -10.29
C GLY A 147 -6.32 8.17 -8.95
N LEU A 148 -5.15 7.55 -8.87
CA LEU A 148 -4.75 6.81 -7.69
C LEU A 148 -4.15 7.75 -6.64
N GLN A 149 -4.49 7.53 -5.38
CA GLN A 149 -4.08 8.41 -4.29
C GLN A 149 -2.57 8.57 -4.18
N TYR A 150 -1.78 7.54 -4.50
CA TYR A 150 -0.33 7.66 -4.47
C TYR A 150 0.23 8.73 -5.43
N GLU A 151 -0.48 9.05 -6.53
CA GLU A 151 -0.05 10.04 -7.51
C GLU A 151 -0.15 11.44 -6.92
N ILE A 152 -1.22 11.72 -6.19
CA ILE A 152 -1.39 12.99 -5.46
C ILE A 152 -0.42 13.09 -4.29
N LEU A 153 -0.08 11.97 -3.65
CA LEU A 153 0.96 11.91 -2.61
C LEU A 153 2.39 12.04 -3.17
N GLY A 154 2.56 12.33 -4.47
CA GLY A 154 3.87 12.50 -5.11
C GLY A 154 4.73 11.23 -5.11
N SER A 155 4.11 10.06 -4.98
CA SER A 155 4.80 8.78 -4.91
C SER A 155 4.78 8.05 -6.25
N GLY A 156 5.89 7.41 -6.63
CA GLY A 156 5.93 6.57 -7.82
C GLY A 156 5.21 5.24 -7.59
N GLY A 157 4.33 4.83 -8.52
CA GLY A 157 3.54 3.60 -8.40
C GLY A 157 4.38 2.34 -8.18
N PHE A 158 5.56 2.24 -8.79
CA PHE A 158 6.50 1.13 -8.56
C PHE A 158 7.03 1.08 -7.12
N MET A 159 7.33 2.24 -6.51
CA MET A 159 7.84 2.31 -5.14
C MET A 159 6.75 1.93 -4.13
N VAL A 160 5.52 2.37 -4.38
CA VAL A 160 4.34 1.98 -3.60
C VAL A 160 4.11 0.47 -3.71
N TRP A 161 4.13 -0.06 -4.93
CA TRP A 161 4.00 -1.50 -5.18
C TRP A 161 5.06 -2.31 -4.42
N LEU A 162 6.34 -1.90 -4.48
CA LEU A 162 7.43 -2.57 -3.75
C LEU A 162 7.20 -2.55 -2.24
N SER A 163 6.72 -1.43 -1.71
CA SER A 163 6.43 -1.27 -0.31
C SER A 163 5.27 -2.17 0.13
N VAL A 164 4.19 -2.19 -0.63
CA VAL A 164 3.02 -3.04 -0.40
C VAL A 164 3.39 -4.52 -0.51
N PHE A 165 4.13 -4.91 -1.55
CA PHE A 165 4.61 -6.29 -1.72
C PHE A 165 5.45 -6.76 -0.53
N ARG A 166 6.36 -5.92 -0.05
CA ARG A 166 7.21 -6.22 1.11
C ARG A 166 6.38 -6.46 2.38
N GLU A 167 5.48 -5.53 2.70
CA GLU A 167 4.70 -5.59 3.94
C GLU A 167 3.63 -6.71 3.89
N GLN A 168 2.86 -6.77 2.79
CA GLN A 168 1.74 -7.69 2.65
C GLN A 168 2.16 -9.14 2.39
N PHE A 169 3.25 -9.37 1.66
CA PHE A 169 3.66 -10.72 1.26
C PHE A 169 4.97 -11.16 1.88
N LEU A 170 6.07 -10.42 1.69
CA LEU A 170 7.39 -10.88 2.14
C LEU A 170 7.45 -11.04 3.67
N LYS A 171 7.11 -10.00 4.42
CA LYS A 171 7.13 -10.07 5.87
C LYS A 171 6.02 -10.96 6.44
N ALA A 172 4.88 -11.05 5.76
CA ALA A 172 3.82 -12.00 6.14
C ALA A 172 4.30 -13.46 6.03
N ALA A 173 5.12 -13.78 5.03
CA ALA A 173 5.76 -15.09 4.88
C ALA A 173 6.99 -15.27 5.79
N LEU A 174 7.75 -14.21 6.05
CA LEU A 174 8.99 -14.28 6.83
C LEU A 174 8.75 -14.81 8.25
N TYR A 175 7.72 -14.32 8.95
CA TYR A 175 7.45 -14.75 10.33
C TYR A 175 7.11 -16.23 10.49
N PRO A 176 6.15 -16.81 9.74
CA PRO A 176 5.91 -18.26 9.81
C PRO A 176 7.14 -19.06 9.36
N LEU A 177 7.89 -18.60 8.36
CA LEU A 177 9.12 -19.27 7.93
C LEU A 177 10.22 -19.22 8.99
N ALA A 178 10.36 -18.12 9.73
CA ALA A 178 11.32 -17.99 10.82
C ALA A 178 10.96 -18.92 11.99
N VAL A 179 9.68 -19.02 12.35
CA VAL A 179 9.20 -19.99 13.35
C VAL A 179 9.45 -21.42 12.87
N PHE A 180 9.15 -21.72 11.61
CA PHE A 180 9.40 -23.04 11.03
C PHE A 180 10.89 -23.40 11.04
N LEU A 181 11.76 -22.45 10.71
CA LEU A 181 13.22 -22.62 10.78
C LEU A 181 13.68 -22.94 12.20
N LEU A 182 13.18 -22.21 13.20
CA LEU A 182 13.47 -22.47 14.61
C LEU A 182 13.07 -23.90 14.99
N LEU A 183 11.85 -24.32 14.65
CA LEU A 183 11.36 -25.67 14.93
C LEU A 183 12.19 -26.74 14.21
N ALA A 184 12.61 -26.50 12.96
CA ALA A 184 13.48 -27.40 12.22
C ALA A 184 14.86 -27.52 12.88
N PHE A 185 15.42 -26.43 13.42
CA PHE A 185 16.67 -26.46 14.20
C PHE A 185 16.53 -27.24 15.50
N ILE A 186 15.43 -27.01 16.25
CA ILE A 186 15.13 -27.76 17.48
C ILE A 186 15.01 -29.25 17.16
N LEU A 187 14.27 -29.62 16.12
CA LEU A 187 14.14 -31.01 15.68
C LEU A 187 15.51 -31.59 15.30
N SER A 188 16.35 -30.84 14.57
CA SER A 188 17.73 -31.24 14.28
C SER A 188 18.56 -31.51 15.53
N ALA A 189 18.42 -30.68 16.57
CA ALA A 189 19.13 -30.86 17.84
C ALA A 189 18.64 -32.10 18.59
N VAL A 190 17.31 -32.29 18.68
CA VAL A 190 16.68 -33.46 19.30
C VAL A 190 17.09 -34.76 18.58
N LEU A 191 17.05 -34.80 17.25
CA LEU A 191 17.46 -35.96 16.47
C LEU A 191 18.95 -36.27 16.62
N ASN A 192 19.80 -35.25 16.75
CA ASN A 192 21.23 -35.43 16.98
C ASN A 192 21.49 -36.00 18.38
N TYR A 193 20.82 -35.47 19.42
CA TYR A 193 20.91 -35.99 20.78
C TYR A 193 20.41 -37.44 20.86
N ASN A 194 19.23 -37.73 20.29
CA ASN A 194 18.68 -39.07 20.22
C ASN A 194 19.62 -40.08 19.56
N ARG A 195 20.38 -39.66 18.53
CA ARG A 195 21.39 -40.52 17.90
C ARG A 195 22.60 -40.75 18.80
N LYS A 196 23.09 -39.70 19.47
CA LYS A 196 24.25 -39.81 20.36
C LYS A 196 23.96 -40.77 21.52
N GLU A 197 22.77 -40.70 22.07
CA GLU A 197 22.34 -41.51 23.21
C GLU A 197 21.61 -42.81 22.81
N ASN A 198 21.43 -43.06 21.50
CA ASN A 198 20.72 -44.22 20.94
C ASN A 198 19.34 -44.51 21.59
N LEU A 199 18.55 -43.47 21.89
CA LEU A 199 17.30 -43.64 22.65
C LEU A 199 16.21 -44.34 21.84
N VAL A 200 15.90 -43.83 20.64
CA VAL A 200 14.81 -44.32 19.79
C VAL A 200 15.20 -44.36 18.32
N ARG A 201 14.78 -45.40 17.58
CA ARG A 201 14.96 -45.48 16.13
C ARG A 201 13.90 -44.63 15.41
N ILE A 202 14.36 -43.57 14.73
CA ILE A 202 13.48 -42.69 13.95
C ILE A 202 13.41 -43.17 12.50
N SER A 203 12.22 -43.59 12.06
CA SER A 203 11.96 -43.95 10.66
C SER A 203 11.71 -42.70 9.80
N LYS A 204 11.93 -42.81 8.49
CA LYS A 204 11.62 -41.72 7.53
C LYS A 204 10.12 -41.38 7.53
N THR A 205 9.26 -42.37 7.72
CA THR A 205 7.80 -42.17 7.81
C THR A 205 7.41 -41.36 9.05
N LEU A 206 8.01 -41.66 10.20
CA LEU A 206 7.79 -40.88 11.41
C LEU A 206 8.27 -39.43 11.24
N LEU A 207 9.45 -39.23 10.64
CA LEU A 207 9.96 -37.90 10.34
C LEU A 207 9.05 -37.11 9.39
N ALA A 208 8.47 -37.78 8.38
CA ALA A 208 7.47 -37.17 7.49
C ALA A 208 6.21 -36.74 8.26
N GLY A 209 5.70 -37.60 9.14
CA GLY A 209 4.56 -37.29 10.01
C GLY A 209 4.84 -36.09 10.92
N LEU A 210 6.04 -35.99 11.50
CA LEU A 210 6.45 -34.85 12.32
C LEU A 210 6.48 -33.54 11.51
N TYR A 211 7.04 -33.56 10.30
CA TYR A 211 7.05 -32.37 9.46
C TYR A 211 5.65 -31.96 9.02
N LEU A 212 4.78 -32.90 8.66
CA LEU A 212 3.38 -32.61 8.35
C LEU A 212 2.67 -31.98 9.55
N LEU A 213 2.93 -32.48 10.76
CA LEU A 213 2.39 -31.90 11.99
C LEU A 213 2.88 -30.47 12.22
N ILE A 214 4.18 -30.21 12.06
CA ILE A 214 4.77 -28.86 12.21
C ILE A 214 4.18 -27.90 11.17
N ILE A 215 4.05 -28.33 9.91
CA ILE A 215 3.44 -27.53 8.83
C ILE A 215 1.98 -27.21 9.18
N ALA A 216 1.19 -28.21 9.56
CA ALA A 216 -0.21 -28.03 9.92
C ALA A 216 -0.38 -27.11 11.13
N ALA A 217 0.41 -27.30 12.19
CA ALA A 217 0.39 -26.46 13.38
C ALA A 217 0.76 -25.00 13.05
N THR A 218 1.82 -24.80 12.26
CA THR A 218 2.22 -23.45 11.80
C THR A 218 1.11 -22.81 10.97
N ALA A 219 0.51 -23.55 10.03
CA ALA A 219 -0.59 -23.06 9.21
C ALA A 219 -1.80 -22.65 10.06
N VAL A 220 -2.21 -23.47 11.04
CA VAL A 220 -3.33 -23.16 11.93
C VAL A 220 -3.05 -21.89 12.74
N VAL A 221 -1.85 -21.77 13.33
CA VAL A 221 -1.49 -20.59 14.14
C VAL A 221 -1.48 -19.30 13.32
N PHE A 222 -1.02 -19.32 12.07
CA PHE A 222 -0.92 -18.11 11.25
C PHE A 222 -2.18 -17.79 10.42
N LEU A 223 -2.99 -18.80 10.06
CA LEU A 223 -4.21 -18.60 9.27
C LEU A 223 -5.47 -18.38 10.11
N LYS A 224 -5.48 -18.77 11.39
CA LYS A 224 -6.61 -18.47 12.31
C LYS A 224 -6.29 -17.29 13.22
N PRO A 225 -6.91 -16.11 13.02
CA PRO A 225 -6.63 -14.90 13.80
C PRO A 225 -6.78 -15.11 15.31
N ASP A 226 -7.81 -15.85 15.74
CA ASP A 226 -8.05 -16.12 17.16
C ASP A 226 -6.87 -16.87 17.77
N VAL A 227 -6.46 -17.99 17.15
CA VAL A 227 -5.30 -18.78 17.61
C VAL A 227 -4.03 -17.95 17.60
N ARG A 228 -3.81 -17.18 16.53
CA ARG A 228 -2.64 -16.29 16.40
C ARG A 228 -2.53 -15.34 17.60
N SER A 229 -3.65 -14.75 18.01
CA SER A 229 -3.67 -13.78 19.12
C SER A 229 -3.33 -14.37 20.48
N TYR A 230 -3.58 -15.67 20.67
CA TYR A 230 -3.23 -16.39 21.91
C TYR A 230 -1.80 -16.94 21.92
N VAL A 231 -1.26 -17.31 20.76
CA VAL A 231 0.02 -18.03 20.65
C VAL A 231 1.19 -17.10 20.31
N LEU A 232 0.95 -16.06 19.51
CA LEU A 232 1.99 -15.20 18.98
C LEU A 232 1.81 -13.74 19.41
N PRO A 233 2.90 -12.96 19.52
CA PRO A 233 2.81 -11.52 19.65
C PRO A 233 2.00 -10.90 18.50
N SER A 234 1.42 -9.72 18.74
CA SER A 234 0.72 -8.98 17.70
C SER A 234 1.65 -8.66 16.53
N ARG A 235 1.05 -8.43 15.35
CA ARG A 235 1.80 -8.08 14.14
C ARG A 235 2.71 -6.87 14.37
N LEU A 236 2.21 -5.85 15.05
CA LEU A 236 2.96 -4.65 15.40
C LEU A 236 4.21 -4.97 16.24
N VAL A 237 4.13 -5.89 17.19
CA VAL A 237 5.28 -6.32 18.00
C VAL A 237 6.31 -7.06 17.14
N LEU A 238 5.87 -7.90 16.21
CA LEU A 238 6.77 -8.58 15.28
C LEU A 238 7.47 -7.59 14.34
N ASP A 239 6.73 -6.62 13.80
CA ASP A 239 7.30 -5.57 12.94
C ASP A 239 8.30 -4.69 13.71
N ALA A 240 8.00 -4.33 14.97
CA ALA A 240 8.91 -3.56 15.83
C ALA A 240 10.21 -4.31 16.16
N ASN A 241 10.16 -5.64 16.23
CA ASN A 241 11.30 -6.51 16.50
C ASN A 241 11.90 -7.14 15.24
N HIS A 242 11.51 -6.68 14.06
CA HIS A 242 11.90 -7.25 12.77
C HIS A 242 13.42 -7.34 12.59
N PHE A 243 14.16 -6.35 13.09
CA PHE A 243 15.63 -6.38 13.09
C PHE A 243 16.19 -7.59 13.85
N LEU A 244 15.70 -7.86 15.06
CA LEU A 244 16.20 -8.99 15.86
C LEU A 244 15.83 -10.34 15.24
N ILE A 245 14.60 -10.46 14.71
CA ILE A 245 14.13 -11.68 14.04
C ILE A 245 14.98 -11.97 12.80
N THR A 246 15.25 -10.96 11.98
CA THR A 246 16.05 -11.09 10.75
C THR A 246 17.51 -11.40 11.06
N VAL A 247 18.11 -10.77 12.10
CA VAL A 247 19.47 -11.11 12.55
C VAL A 247 19.54 -12.57 13.01
N ALA A 248 18.59 -13.05 13.81
CA ALA A 248 18.56 -14.45 14.23
C ALA A 248 18.45 -15.42 13.04
N ALA A 249 17.59 -15.10 12.07
CA ALA A 249 17.46 -15.86 10.83
C ALA A 249 18.74 -15.86 9.99
N LEU A 250 19.45 -14.73 9.90
CA LEU A 250 20.72 -14.62 9.18
C LEU A 250 21.83 -15.41 9.86
N ILE A 251 21.91 -15.40 11.20
CA ILE A 251 22.86 -16.25 11.96
C ILE A 251 22.58 -17.72 11.68
N ALA A 252 21.31 -18.13 11.75
CA ALA A 252 20.89 -19.49 11.42
C ALA A 252 21.26 -19.88 9.99
N GLY A 253 21.06 -18.95 9.03
CA GLY A 253 21.48 -19.10 7.64
C GLY A 253 22.98 -19.20 7.44
N ALA A 254 23.78 -18.47 8.22
CA ALA A 254 25.24 -18.54 8.20
C ALA A 254 25.74 -19.88 8.76
N VAL A 255 25.12 -20.39 9.83
CA VAL A 255 25.39 -21.73 10.38
C VAL A 255 25.12 -22.81 9.32
N VAL A 256 24.00 -22.72 8.60
CA VAL A 256 23.70 -23.66 7.50
C VAL A 256 24.71 -23.52 6.37
N TRP A 257 25.08 -22.30 5.99
CA TRP A 257 26.10 -22.07 4.96
C TRP A 257 27.44 -22.74 5.29
N VAL A 258 27.92 -22.61 6.53
CA VAL A 258 29.16 -23.27 6.98
C VAL A 258 29.04 -24.79 6.85
N LYS A 259 27.89 -25.37 7.23
CA LYS A 259 27.66 -26.82 7.08
C LYS A 259 27.62 -27.25 5.61
N LEU A 260 26.90 -26.52 4.77
CA LEU A 260 26.83 -26.75 3.32
C LEU A 260 28.21 -26.70 2.66
N ARG A 261 29.07 -25.75 3.06
CA ARG A 261 30.44 -25.62 2.53
C ARG A 261 31.30 -26.85 2.83
N ASN A 262 31.02 -27.56 3.92
CA ASN A 262 31.78 -28.73 4.34
C ASN A 262 31.31 -30.05 3.70
N GLU A 263 30.21 -30.05 2.91
CA GLU A 263 29.70 -31.22 2.18
C GLU A 263 30.25 -31.32 0.73
N ARG A 264 30.55 -32.54 0.23
CA ARG A 264 31.15 -32.74 -1.12
C ARG A 264 30.15 -32.55 -2.29
N ARG A 265 30.64 -31.95 -3.39
CA ARG A 265 30.09 -31.73 -4.76
C ARG A 265 28.64 -31.23 -4.93
N HIS A 266 27.61 -31.85 -4.33
CA HIS A 266 26.20 -31.44 -4.52
C HIS A 266 25.76 -30.25 -3.67
N ALA A 267 26.47 -29.96 -2.58
CA ALA A 267 26.21 -28.78 -1.73
C ALA A 267 26.73 -27.46 -2.32
N THR A 268 27.41 -27.49 -3.48
CA THR A 268 28.10 -26.31 -4.03
C THR A 268 27.14 -25.23 -4.55
N LEU A 269 26.04 -25.57 -5.21
CA LEU A 269 25.08 -24.57 -5.68
C LEU A 269 24.31 -23.97 -4.51
N MET A 270 23.74 -24.80 -3.62
CA MET A 270 23.05 -24.31 -2.42
C MET A 270 23.97 -23.46 -1.54
N ALA A 271 25.23 -23.87 -1.34
CA ALA A 271 26.21 -23.06 -0.60
C ALA A 271 26.48 -21.71 -1.28
N LYS A 272 26.67 -21.68 -2.60
CA LYS A 272 26.90 -20.45 -3.37
C LYS A 272 25.70 -19.51 -3.29
N THR A 273 24.50 -20.04 -3.52
CA THR A 273 23.26 -19.27 -3.43
C THR A 273 23.06 -18.74 -2.01
N GLN A 274 23.28 -19.57 -0.99
CA GLN A 274 23.18 -19.15 0.41
C GLN A 274 24.18 -18.04 0.73
N SER A 275 25.44 -18.15 0.31
CA SER A 275 26.41 -17.05 0.50
C SER A 275 26.00 -15.78 -0.23
N ALA A 276 25.48 -15.88 -1.47
CA ALA A 276 25.05 -14.73 -2.23
C ALA A 276 23.88 -14.01 -1.54
N LEU A 277 22.91 -14.75 -1.00
CA LEU A 277 21.78 -14.20 -0.26
C LEU A 277 22.23 -13.54 1.06
N LEU A 278 23.15 -14.15 1.80
CA LEU A 278 23.71 -13.56 3.02
C LEU A 278 24.47 -12.26 2.71
N ILE A 279 25.30 -12.25 1.67
CA ILE A 279 26.02 -11.04 1.21
C ILE A 279 25.01 -9.96 0.78
N LEU A 280 24.00 -10.34 -0.01
CA LEU A 280 22.97 -9.42 -0.47
C LEU A 280 22.18 -8.81 0.70
N ALA A 281 21.86 -9.60 1.73
CA ALA A 281 21.22 -9.12 2.95
C ALA A 281 22.14 -8.16 3.72
N VAL A 282 23.43 -8.45 3.85
CA VAL A 282 24.38 -7.53 4.51
C VAL A 282 24.51 -6.21 3.75
N ILE A 283 24.68 -6.25 2.43
CA ILE A 283 24.78 -5.05 1.59
C ILE A 283 23.49 -4.22 1.68
N SER A 284 22.32 -4.87 1.54
CA SER A 284 21.03 -4.19 1.60
C SER A 284 20.75 -3.61 2.99
N GLY A 285 21.09 -4.35 4.05
CA GLY A 285 20.99 -3.88 5.43
C GLY A 285 21.91 -2.70 5.72
N PHE A 286 23.12 -2.68 5.15
CA PHE A 286 24.01 -1.52 5.23
C PHE A 286 23.42 -0.30 4.51
N LEU A 287 22.90 -0.49 3.27
CA LEU A 287 22.25 0.58 2.52
C LEU A 287 21.06 1.19 3.29
N MET A 288 20.30 0.39 4.03
CA MET A 288 19.17 0.85 4.85
C MET A 288 19.57 1.82 5.98
N ILE A 289 20.83 1.77 6.44
CA ILE A 289 21.36 2.68 7.47
C ILE A 289 21.76 4.03 6.87
N ILE A 290 22.05 4.06 5.57
CA ILE A 290 22.51 5.27 4.89
C ILE A 290 21.33 6.21 4.64
N LYS A 291 21.41 7.42 5.21
CA LYS A 291 20.41 8.49 5.04
C LYS A 291 20.95 9.61 4.15
N PHE A 292 21.16 9.31 2.87
CA PHE A 292 21.51 10.31 1.86
C PHE A 292 20.36 10.46 0.86
N ASP A 293 19.87 11.69 0.68
CA ASP A 293 18.71 11.99 -0.16
C ASP A 293 18.95 11.61 -1.63
N GLN A 294 20.18 11.74 -2.12
CA GLN A 294 20.55 11.45 -3.51
C GLN A 294 20.38 9.98 -3.90
N ILE A 295 20.42 9.07 -2.92
CA ILE A 295 20.26 7.62 -3.14
C ILE A 295 19.00 7.07 -2.48
N TYR A 296 18.08 7.94 -2.07
CA TYR A 296 16.92 7.55 -1.28
C TYR A 296 16.03 6.51 -2.00
N SER A 297 15.91 6.60 -3.32
CA SER A 297 15.25 5.57 -4.15
C SER A 297 15.92 4.20 -4.06
N VAL A 298 17.26 4.16 -4.02
CA VAL A 298 18.03 2.91 -3.85
C VAL A 298 17.84 2.36 -2.45
N VAL A 299 17.85 3.22 -1.44
CA VAL A 299 17.60 2.84 -0.04
C VAL A 299 16.22 2.21 0.11
N ARG A 300 15.17 2.77 -0.52
CA ARG A 300 13.81 2.19 -0.51
C ARG A 300 13.77 0.78 -1.10
N ILE A 301 14.45 0.56 -2.22
CA ILE A 301 14.55 -0.77 -2.85
C ILE A 301 15.31 -1.74 -1.94
N ALA A 302 16.36 -1.29 -1.25
CA ALA A 302 17.18 -2.11 -0.38
C ALA A 302 16.36 -2.80 0.74
N TYR A 303 15.32 -2.16 1.28
CA TYR A 303 14.44 -2.82 2.25
C TYR A 303 13.75 -4.06 1.69
N THR A 304 13.22 -3.99 0.46
CA THR A 304 12.53 -5.14 -0.17
C THR A 304 13.53 -6.22 -0.55
N VAL A 305 14.70 -5.83 -1.05
CA VAL A 305 15.79 -6.76 -1.37
C VAL A 305 16.30 -7.47 -0.11
N PHE A 306 16.43 -6.77 1.00
CA PHE A 306 16.82 -7.33 2.30
C PHE A 306 15.83 -8.40 2.75
N ASP A 307 14.54 -8.08 2.83
CA ASP A 307 13.52 -9.02 3.29
C ASP A 307 13.42 -10.24 2.35
N LEU A 308 13.52 -10.03 1.04
CA LEU A 308 13.55 -11.11 0.05
C LEU A 308 14.77 -12.03 0.27
N ALA A 309 15.96 -11.47 0.47
CA ALA A 309 17.18 -12.22 0.71
C ALA A 309 17.09 -13.07 1.99
N VAL A 310 16.51 -12.51 3.06
CA VAL A 310 16.26 -13.22 4.32
C VAL A 310 15.28 -14.37 4.12
N VAL A 311 14.13 -14.14 3.47
CA VAL A 311 13.12 -15.18 3.19
C VAL A 311 13.73 -16.34 2.40
N LEU A 312 14.47 -16.04 1.33
CA LEU A 312 15.12 -17.07 0.51
C LEU A 312 16.21 -17.83 1.28
N SER A 313 16.97 -17.12 2.13
CA SER A 313 17.99 -17.72 3.00
C SER A 313 17.37 -18.69 4.01
N ILE A 314 16.21 -18.33 4.58
CA ILE A 314 15.43 -19.21 5.46
C ILE A 314 14.98 -20.46 4.70
N LEU A 315 14.43 -20.32 3.50
CA LEU A 315 13.97 -21.46 2.69
C LEU A 315 15.09 -22.46 2.38
N ILE A 316 16.26 -21.98 1.96
CA ILE A 316 17.43 -22.84 1.74
C ILE A 316 17.84 -23.53 3.05
N SER A 317 17.84 -22.79 4.15
CA SER A 317 18.20 -23.32 5.46
C SER A 317 17.27 -24.44 5.92
N VAL A 318 15.96 -24.22 5.79
CA VAL A 318 14.92 -25.22 6.08
C VAL A 318 15.10 -26.45 5.20
N LEU A 319 15.24 -26.26 3.89
CA LEU A 319 15.38 -27.35 2.94
C LEU A 319 16.62 -28.20 3.26
N TYR A 320 17.75 -27.56 3.56
CA TYR A 320 18.97 -28.23 3.97
C TYR A 320 18.76 -29.06 5.24
N LEU A 321 18.14 -28.48 6.28
CA LEU A 321 17.87 -29.18 7.53
C LEU A 321 16.98 -30.41 7.31
N ILE A 322 15.90 -30.28 6.53
CA ILE A 322 15.03 -31.40 6.17
C ILE A 322 15.83 -32.51 5.48
N ILE A 323 16.57 -32.19 4.42
CA ILE A 323 17.35 -33.17 3.66
C ILE A 323 18.35 -33.88 4.58
N ASN A 324 19.07 -33.13 5.41
CA ASN A 324 20.05 -33.69 6.33
C ASN A 324 19.41 -34.61 7.38
N GLN A 325 18.26 -34.22 7.94
CA GLN A 325 17.50 -35.05 8.89
C GLN A 325 16.98 -36.34 8.24
N TYR A 326 16.54 -36.29 6.98
CA TYR A 326 16.12 -37.49 6.24
C TYR A 326 17.27 -38.42 5.86
N ARG A 327 18.45 -37.89 5.53
CA ARG A 327 19.66 -38.69 5.30
C ARG A 327 20.09 -39.42 6.58
N ALA A 328 19.97 -38.72 7.70
CA ALA A 328 20.22 -39.25 9.03
C ALA A 328 19.21 -40.32 9.49
N ALA A 329 17.94 -40.21 9.05
CA ALA A 329 16.91 -41.18 9.39
C ALA A 329 17.14 -42.51 8.66
N GLY A 330 17.56 -43.53 9.41
CA GLY A 330 17.76 -44.89 8.92
C GLY A 330 19.21 -45.36 8.80
N SER A 331 20.22 -44.50 9.00
CA SER A 331 21.64 -44.85 8.96
C SER A 331 22.16 -45.52 10.25
N GLY A 332 21.29 -46.22 10.98
CA GLY A 332 21.62 -46.92 12.24
C GLY A 332 21.62 -48.44 12.09
N ALA A 333 22.09 -48.95 10.95
CA ALA A 333 22.23 -50.37 10.68
C ALA A 333 23.60 -50.61 10.04
N GLU A 334 24.61 -50.72 10.88
CA GLU A 334 25.75 -51.63 10.74
C GLU A 334 26.28 -51.95 12.14
#